data_AF-A0A5J5BCU3-F1
#
_entry.id   AF-A0A5J5BCU3-F1
#
_cell.length_a   1.000
_cell.length_b   1.000
_cell.length_c   1.000
_cell.angle_alpha   90.00
_cell.angle_beta   90.00
_cell.angle_gamma   90.00
#
_symmetry.space_group_name_H-M   'P 1'
#
loop_
_entity.id
_entity.type
_entity.pdbx_description
1 polymer ?
#
loop_
_entity_poly.entity_id
_entity_poly.type
_entity_poly.pdbx_seq_one_letter_code
_entity_poly.pdbx_strand_id
1 'polypeptide(L)'
;MGFHFSLFLFLASLSVIWAQNVEDVTIVVNGTEVVTNTDDNYICATVDWWPHDKCNYDQCPWGSTSVINLDLTHPNLAKAIQAFKQLRIRIGGSLQDQVLYHVGNLQSPCHPFQKMASGLFGFSKGCLEMDRWDEVNHFLSKTGALVTFGLNALHGRHQIKKGVWGGNWDSSNAHDFIEYTVSKGYQIDSWEFGNELSGSGVGASVAAEQYGKDLINLKAIINNLYKDLHPKPLLVAPGGFY
;
A
#
# COMPACT_ATOMS: atom_id res chain seq x y z
N MET A 1 -16.72 50.14 47.07
CA MET A 1 -17.87 49.30 46.67
C MET A 1 -17.97 49.09 45.14
N GLY A 2 -17.69 50.09 44.29
CA GLY A 2 -17.86 49.96 42.83
C GLY A 2 -16.95 48.93 42.12
N PHE A 3 -15.69 48.76 42.56
CA PHE A 3 -14.74 47.87 41.89
C PHE A 3 -15.10 46.37 42.03
N HIS A 4 -15.57 45.96 43.20
CA HIS A 4 -16.03 44.59 43.42
C HIS A 4 -17.30 44.27 42.63
N PHE A 5 -18.19 45.24 42.45
CA PHE A 5 -19.41 45.06 41.67
C PHE A 5 -19.10 44.91 40.17
N SER A 6 -18.19 45.73 39.63
CA SER A 6 -17.75 45.61 38.23
C SER A 6 -17.00 44.30 37.95
N LEU A 7 -16.15 43.84 38.89
CA LEU A 7 -15.45 42.57 38.76
C LEU A 7 -16.42 41.37 38.79
N PHE A 8 -17.44 41.44 39.65
CA PHE A 8 -18.47 40.40 39.73
C PHE A 8 -19.30 40.31 38.45
N LEU A 9 -19.69 41.46 37.88
CA LEU A 9 -20.39 41.51 36.58
C LEU A 9 -19.50 41.00 35.44
N PHE A 10 -18.21 41.31 35.44
CA PHE A 10 -17.27 40.82 34.43
C PHE A 10 -17.09 39.30 34.51
N LEU A 11 -16.91 38.74 35.71
CA LEU A 11 -16.80 37.29 35.92
C LEU A 11 -18.10 36.54 35.59
N ALA A 12 -19.27 37.14 35.87
CA ALA A 12 -20.57 36.62 35.47
C ALA A 12 -20.76 36.63 33.94
N SER A 13 -20.23 37.65 33.25
CA SER A 13 -20.29 37.70 31.78
C SER A 13 -19.38 36.68 31.10
N LEU A 14 -18.21 36.39 31.69
CA LEU A 14 -17.30 35.32 31.23
C LEU A 14 -17.96 33.94 31.32
N SER A 15 -18.81 33.69 32.33
CA SER A 15 -19.51 32.41 32.47
C SER A 15 -20.60 32.20 31.41
N VAL A 16 -21.23 33.27 30.92
CA VAL A 16 -22.22 33.21 29.83
C VAL A 16 -21.55 32.99 28.46
N ILE A 17 -20.36 33.54 28.24
CA ILE A 17 -19.60 33.35 26.98
C ILE A 17 -19.02 31.92 26.87
N TRP A 18 -18.86 31.23 28.01
CA TRP A 18 -18.37 29.84 28.09
C TRP A 18 -19.48 28.78 28.12
N ALA A 19 -20.76 29.18 28.08
CA ALA A 19 -21.85 28.24 27.90
C ALA A 19 -21.80 27.68 26.47
N GLN A 20 -21.23 26.48 26.32
CA GLN A 20 -21.34 25.74 25.06
C GLN A 20 -22.82 25.47 24.79
N ASN A 21 -23.34 25.92 23.65
CA ASN A 21 -24.64 25.46 23.16
C ASN A 21 -24.55 23.95 22.97
N VAL A 22 -25.23 23.21 23.83
CA VAL A 22 -25.40 21.76 23.66
C VAL A 22 -26.50 21.60 22.63
N GLU A 23 -26.13 21.23 21.40
CA GLU A 23 -27.10 20.79 20.40
C GLU A 23 -27.48 19.33 20.69
N ASP A 24 -28.77 19.10 20.91
CA ASP A 24 -29.30 17.75 21.07
C ASP A 24 -29.35 17.05 19.71
N VAL A 25 -28.63 15.93 19.59
CA VAL A 25 -28.66 15.07 18.39
C VAL A 25 -29.33 13.75 18.74
N THR A 26 -30.32 13.34 17.93
CA THR A 26 -30.96 12.03 18.06
C THR A 26 -30.33 11.03 17.09
N ILE A 27 -29.79 9.93 17.62
CA ILE A 27 -29.29 8.79 16.84
C ILE A 27 -30.30 7.66 16.93
N VAL A 28 -30.79 7.16 15.79
CA VAL A 28 -31.69 6.01 15.72
C VAL A 28 -30.93 4.82 15.15
N VAL A 29 -30.78 3.75 15.94
CA VAL A 29 -30.14 2.51 15.52
C VAL A 29 -31.21 1.46 15.22
N ASN A 30 -31.37 1.09 13.95
CA ASN A 30 -32.25 0.00 13.56
C ASN A 30 -31.53 -1.36 13.68
N GLY A 31 -31.85 -2.11 14.73
CA GLY A 31 -31.29 -3.45 14.96
C GLY A 31 -32.09 -4.61 14.35
N THR A 32 -33.17 -4.35 13.59
CA THR A 32 -34.04 -5.42 13.06
C THR A 32 -33.63 -5.93 11.68
N GLU A 33 -32.70 -5.26 11.01
CA GLU A 33 -32.27 -5.57 9.64
C GLU A 33 -30.76 -5.49 9.52
N VAL A 34 -30.13 -6.49 8.88
CA VAL A 34 -28.71 -6.46 8.52
C VAL A 34 -28.59 -5.88 7.12
N VAL A 35 -27.97 -4.71 7.00
CA VAL A 35 -27.75 -4.04 5.69
C VAL A 35 -26.64 -4.73 4.89
N THR A 36 -25.55 -5.12 5.57
CA THR A 36 -24.41 -5.79 4.96
C THR A 36 -23.53 -6.46 6.03
N ASN A 37 -22.58 -7.29 5.62
CA ASN A 37 -21.57 -7.89 6.48
C ASN A 37 -20.19 -7.32 6.13
N THR A 38 -19.43 -6.93 7.15
CA THR A 38 -18.01 -6.58 6.99
C THR A 38 -17.16 -7.84 6.96
N ASP A 39 -16.12 -7.86 6.13
CA ASP A 39 -15.14 -8.96 6.10
C ASP A 39 -14.47 -9.12 7.47
N ASP A 40 -14.12 -10.36 7.85
CA ASP A 40 -13.40 -10.63 9.10
C ASP A 40 -12.04 -9.89 9.17
N ASN A 41 -11.48 -9.56 8.00
CA ASN A 41 -10.24 -8.80 7.83
C ASN A 41 -10.51 -7.36 7.36
N TYR A 42 -11.65 -6.76 7.76
CA TYR A 42 -12.00 -5.37 7.40
C TYR A 42 -10.95 -4.35 7.83
N ILE A 43 -10.30 -4.58 8.99
CA ILE A 43 -9.18 -3.77 9.44
C ILE A 43 -7.91 -4.27 8.76
N CYS A 44 -7.27 -3.40 7.99
CA CYS A 44 -6.06 -3.68 7.22
C CYS A 44 -4.96 -2.65 7.53
N ALA A 45 -3.72 -2.97 7.15
CA ALA A 45 -2.59 -2.06 7.18
C ALA A 45 -1.84 -2.07 5.85
N THR A 46 -1.03 -1.04 5.61
CA THR A 46 -0.18 -0.91 4.42
C THR A 46 1.28 -0.74 4.82
N VAL A 47 2.19 -1.36 4.08
CA VAL A 47 3.64 -1.13 4.16
C VAL A 47 4.11 -0.59 2.81
N ASP A 48 4.68 0.61 2.82
CA ASP A 48 5.10 1.33 1.62
C ASP A 48 6.56 0.99 1.23
N TRP A 49 6.99 1.53 0.09
CA TRP A 49 8.29 1.37 -0.54
C TRP A 49 9.25 2.54 -0.32
N TRP A 50 8.76 3.65 0.24
CA TRP A 50 9.55 4.87 0.37
C TRP A 50 10.85 4.68 1.15
N PRO A 51 12.02 5.00 0.57
CA PRO A 51 13.29 4.87 1.27
C PRO A 51 13.43 5.91 2.39
N HIS A 52 14.34 5.63 3.32
CA HIS A 52 14.61 6.47 4.49
C HIS A 52 14.97 7.93 4.14
N ASP A 53 15.51 8.17 2.95
CA ASP A 53 15.96 9.48 2.48
C ASP A 53 14.84 10.28 1.78
N LYS A 54 13.62 9.74 1.68
CA LYS A 54 12.46 10.55 1.28
C LYS A 54 12.12 11.55 2.38
N CYS A 55 12.33 12.82 2.04
CA CYS A 55 12.00 13.94 2.88
C CYS A 55 11.02 14.89 2.19
N ASN A 56 9.96 15.29 2.89
CA ASN A 56 9.00 16.30 2.46
C ASN A 56 8.87 17.33 3.59
N TYR A 57 8.71 18.61 3.24
CA TYR A 57 8.47 19.68 4.22
C TYR A 57 9.49 19.68 5.38
N ASP A 58 10.78 19.55 5.04
CA ASP A 58 11.91 19.49 5.99
C ASP A 58 11.87 18.34 7.02
N GLN A 59 11.11 17.29 6.73
CA GLN A 59 11.02 16.07 7.55
C GLN A 59 11.27 14.83 6.70
N CYS A 60 11.88 13.80 7.29
CA CYS A 60 12.11 12.50 6.65
C CYS A 60 11.31 11.41 7.40
N PRO A 61 9.98 11.35 7.22
CA PRO A 61 9.09 10.58 8.09
C PRO A 61 9.23 9.06 7.94
N TRP A 62 9.83 8.59 6.84
CA TRP A 62 9.87 7.16 6.53
C TRP A 62 10.89 6.39 7.35
N GLY A 63 12.08 6.93 7.61
CA GLY A 63 13.13 6.22 8.36
C GLY A 63 13.25 4.75 7.95
N SER A 64 13.15 3.84 8.91
CA SER A 64 13.13 2.38 8.70
C SER A 64 11.73 1.78 8.79
N THR A 65 10.77 2.28 8.00
CA THR A 65 9.36 1.82 8.04
C THR A 65 8.85 1.19 6.74
N SER A 66 9.69 1.12 5.70
CA SER A 66 9.31 0.59 4.39
C SER A 66 9.60 -0.90 4.26
N VAL A 67 8.99 -1.58 3.29
CA VAL A 67 9.21 -3.02 3.07
C VAL A 67 10.69 -3.36 2.88
N ILE A 68 11.50 -2.45 2.33
CA ILE A 68 12.93 -2.66 2.07
C ILE A 68 13.82 -2.50 3.30
N ASN A 69 13.37 -1.85 4.38
CA ASN A 69 14.25 -1.53 5.52
C ASN A 69 13.59 -1.61 6.91
N LEU A 70 12.32 -2.00 7.00
CA LEU A 70 11.61 -2.22 8.26
C LEU A 70 12.33 -3.28 9.11
N ASP A 71 12.50 -3.01 10.41
CA ASP A 71 13.05 -3.99 11.35
C ASP A 71 12.02 -5.08 11.68
N LEU A 72 12.18 -6.23 11.02
CA LEU A 72 11.31 -7.40 11.17
C LEU A 72 11.65 -8.22 12.44
N THR A 73 12.70 -7.87 13.17
CA THR A 73 13.07 -8.56 14.41
C THR A 73 12.40 -7.95 15.64
N HIS A 74 11.82 -6.75 15.50
CA HIS A 74 11.27 -6.02 16.63
C HIS A 74 10.02 -6.71 17.21
N PRO A 75 10.02 -7.11 18.50
CA PRO A 75 8.94 -7.94 19.06
C PRO A 75 7.59 -7.21 19.13
N ASN A 76 7.59 -5.88 19.27
CA ASN A 76 6.36 -5.10 19.31
C ASN A 76 5.63 -5.11 17.95
N LEU A 77 6.36 -5.15 16.83
CA LEU A 77 5.75 -5.19 15.50
C LEU A 77 5.00 -6.52 15.32
N ALA A 78 5.65 -7.64 15.65
CA ALA A 78 5.03 -8.96 15.59
C ALA A 78 3.78 -9.05 16.49
N LYS A 79 3.88 -8.58 17.74
CA LYS A 79 2.76 -8.59 18.69
C LYS A 79 1.60 -7.71 18.22
N ALA A 80 1.90 -6.55 17.63
CA ALA A 80 0.88 -5.64 17.10
C ALA A 80 0.08 -6.32 15.97
N ILE A 81 0.76 -6.99 15.04
CA ILE A 81 0.09 -7.72 13.95
C ILE A 81 -0.75 -8.89 14.51
N GLN A 82 -0.18 -9.68 15.42
CA GLN A 82 -0.86 -10.82 16.05
C GLN A 82 -2.09 -10.42 16.86
N ALA A 83 -2.16 -9.20 17.40
CA ALA A 83 -3.32 -8.71 18.15
C ALA A 83 -4.60 -8.63 17.29
N PHE A 84 -4.45 -8.47 15.98
CA PHE A 84 -5.57 -8.50 15.03
C PHE A 84 -5.97 -9.91 14.60
N LYS A 85 -5.25 -10.95 15.06
CA LYS A 85 -5.37 -12.37 14.66
C LYS A 85 -5.02 -12.63 13.19
N GLN A 86 -5.72 -11.97 12.28
CA GLN A 86 -5.56 -12.11 10.83
C GLN A 86 -5.54 -10.73 10.16
N LEU A 87 -4.49 -9.94 10.43
CA LEU A 87 -4.35 -8.63 9.80
C LEU A 87 -3.99 -8.79 8.31
N ARG A 88 -4.77 -8.16 7.42
CA ARG A 88 -4.36 -8.00 6.03
C ARG A 88 -3.33 -6.88 5.92
N ILE A 89 -2.18 -7.19 5.35
CA ILE A 89 -1.09 -6.25 5.09
C ILE A 89 -0.89 -6.13 3.58
N ARG A 90 -1.15 -4.93 3.05
CA ARG A 90 -0.83 -4.57 1.65
C ARG A 90 0.58 -4.02 1.57
N ILE A 91 1.45 -4.68 0.81
CA ILE A 91 2.77 -4.19 0.43
C ILE A 91 2.63 -3.50 -0.92
N GLY A 92 2.69 -2.18 -0.93
CA GLY A 92 2.39 -1.37 -2.11
C GLY A 92 2.46 0.13 -1.84
N GLY A 93 2.30 0.94 -2.87
CA GLY A 93 2.39 2.40 -2.77
C GLY A 93 3.00 3.02 -4.02
N SER A 94 3.28 4.32 -4.01
CA SER A 94 3.65 5.06 -5.22
C SER A 94 4.91 4.50 -5.92
N LEU A 95 5.92 4.05 -5.17
CA LEU A 95 7.14 3.52 -5.78
C LEU A 95 7.02 2.07 -6.30
N GLN A 96 5.90 1.38 -6.03
CA GLN A 96 5.65 0.00 -6.49
C GLN A 96 5.87 -0.17 -8.00
N ASP A 97 5.39 0.79 -8.79
CA ASP A 97 5.50 0.81 -10.25
C ASP A 97 6.92 1.16 -10.76
N GLN A 98 7.90 1.19 -9.86
CA GLN A 98 9.31 1.40 -10.16
C GLN A 98 10.20 0.30 -9.56
N VAL A 99 9.61 -0.72 -8.94
CA VAL A 99 10.35 -1.84 -8.35
C VAL A 99 10.75 -2.84 -9.43
N LEU A 100 12.01 -3.28 -9.39
CA LEU A 100 12.53 -4.42 -10.11
C LEU A 100 12.77 -5.55 -9.11
N TYR A 101 12.29 -6.76 -9.42
CA TYR A 101 12.52 -7.94 -8.57
C TYR A 101 13.82 -8.63 -8.97
N HIS A 102 14.78 -8.76 -8.05
CA HIS A 102 16.08 -9.39 -8.33
C HIS A 102 16.00 -10.91 -8.26
N VAL A 103 15.27 -11.49 -9.21
CA VAL A 103 14.98 -12.91 -9.25
C VAL A 103 15.61 -13.55 -10.50
N GLY A 104 16.09 -14.78 -10.34
CA GLY A 104 16.71 -15.54 -11.43
C GLY A 104 17.93 -14.85 -12.03
N ASN A 105 18.05 -14.91 -13.35
CA ASN A 105 19.15 -14.32 -14.11
C ASN A 105 18.78 -12.92 -14.62
N LEU A 106 18.34 -12.04 -13.72
CA LEU A 106 18.01 -10.66 -14.06
C LEU A 106 19.19 -9.98 -14.76
N GLN A 107 19.00 -9.60 -16.03
CA GLN A 107 20.07 -9.01 -16.85
C GLN A 107 20.31 -7.53 -16.55
N SER A 108 19.35 -6.86 -15.91
CA SER A 108 19.42 -5.44 -15.60
C SER A 108 20.04 -5.21 -14.22
N PRO A 109 20.87 -4.17 -14.03
CA PRO A 109 21.39 -3.82 -12.71
C PRO A 109 20.25 -3.56 -11.74
N CYS A 110 20.28 -4.25 -10.60
CA CYS A 110 19.35 -4.05 -9.51
C CYS A 110 19.99 -3.18 -8.43
N HIS A 111 19.45 -1.98 -8.24
CA HIS A 111 19.96 -1.00 -7.29
C HIS A 111 18.84 -0.52 -6.36
N PRO A 112 19.16 -0.18 -5.10
CA PRO A 112 18.20 0.47 -4.21
C PRO A 112 17.66 1.77 -4.84
N PHE A 113 16.49 2.21 -4.38
CA PHE A 113 15.96 3.52 -4.75
C PHE A 113 16.97 4.62 -4.43
N GLN A 114 17.17 5.54 -5.37
CA GLN A 114 18.01 6.71 -5.22
C GLN A 114 17.22 7.95 -5.64
N LYS A 115 17.50 9.10 -5.02
CA LYS A 115 16.96 10.37 -5.48
C LYS A 115 17.38 10.65 -6.91
N MET A 116 16.40 10.92 -7.76
CA MET A 116 16.61 11.22 -9.17
C MET A 116 15.54 12.22 -9.60
N ALA A 117 15.92 13.48 -9.81
CA ALA A 117 14.98 14.58 -10.09
C ALA A 117 14.09 14.33 -11.31
N SER A 118 14.59 13.64 -12.32
CA SER A 118 13.84 13.26 -13.53
C SER A 118 13.05 11.95 -13.38
N GLY A 119 13.23 11.23 -12.28
CA GLY A 119 12.57 9.96 -12.01
C GLY A 119 11.12 10.15 -11.57
N LEU A 120 10.31 9.10 -11.69
CA LEU A 120 8.92 9.17 -11.26
C LEU A 120 8.89 9.33 -9.72
N PHE A 121 8.15 10.32 -9.26
CA PHE A 121 8.15 10.81 -7.88
C PHE A 121 9.52 11.28 -7.34
N GLY A 122 10.48 11.60 -8.21
CA GLY A 122 11.81 12.05 -7.82
C GLY A 122 12.76 10.93 -7.41
N PHE A 123 12.47 9.68 -7.78
CA PHE A 123 13.31 8.52 -7.48
C PHE A 123 13.61 7.70 -8.74
N SER A 124 14.75 7.01 -8.70
CA SER A 124 15.11 5.99 -9.68
C SER A 124 14.17 4.79 -9.60
N LYS A 125 14.36 3.82 -10.50
CA LYS A 125 13.92 2.45 -10.20
C LYS A 125 14.59 1.95 -8.93
N GLY A 126 13.89 1.11 -8.20
CA GLY A 126 14.39 0.45 -7.00
C GLY A 126 14.39 -1.05 -7.17
N CYS A 127 15.01 -1.74 -6.22
CA CYS A 127 15.22 -3.17 -6.27
C CYS A 127 14.64 -3.84 -5.02
N LEU A 128 13.91 -4.95 -5.21
CA LEU A 128 13.63 -5.91 -4.16
C LEU A 128 14.55 -7.12 -4.34
N GLU A 129 15.52 -7.25 -3.43
CA GLU A 129 16.37 -8.43 -3.30
C GLU A 129 15.55 -9.62 -2.76
N MET A 130 15.77 -10.83 -3.28
CA MET A 130 14.98 -12.00 -2.84
C MET A 130 15.27 -12.41 -1.40
N ASP A 131 16.48 -12.19 -0.89
CA ASP A 131 16.78 -12.41 0.54
C ASP A 131 15.89 -11.51 1.42
N ARG A 132 15.66 -10.27 1.00
CA ARG A 132 14.75 -9.37 1.72
C ARG A 132 13.29 -9.82 1.58
N TRP A 133 12.90 -10.31 0.42
CA TRP A 133 11.57 -10.87 0.22
C TRP A 133 11.34 -12.10 1.11
N ASP A 134 12.34 -12.96 1.25
CA ASP A 134 12.34 -14.10 2.15
C ASP A 134 12.15 -13.64 3.59
N GLU A 135 12.95 -12.68 4.08
CA GLU A 135 12.80 -12.12 5.45
C GLU A 135 11.38 -11.63 5.73
N VAL A 136 10.80 -10.85 4.79
CA VAL A 136 9.45 -10.30 4.88
C VAL A 136 8.41 -11.43 4.98
N ASN A 137 8.50 -12.46 4.14
CA ASN A 137 7.55 -13.57 4.17
C ASN A 137 7.67 -14.41 5.44
N HIS A 138 8.88 -14.70 5.91
CA HIS A 138 9.07 -15.42 7.18
C HIS A 138 8.45 -14.65 8.34
N PHE A 139 8.63 -13.33 8.37
CA PHE A 139 8.03 -12.47 9.37
C PHE A 139 6.50 -12.49 9.31
N LEU A 140 5.92 -12.23 8.14
CA LEU A 140 4.47 -12.15 7.95
C LEU A 140 3.78 -13.48 8.24
N SER A 141 4.36 -14.59 7.76
CA SER A 141 3.90 -15.96 8.04
C SER A 141 3.89 -16.25 9.55
N LYS A 142 4.98 -15.91 10.26
CA LYS A 142 5.06 -16.05 11.73
C LYS A 142 4.00 -15.24 12.47
N THR A 143 3.55 -14.12 11.90
CA THR A 143 2.52 -13.27 12.51
C THR A 143 1.09 -13.68 12.14
N GLY A 144 0.89 -14.59 11.18
CA GLY A 144 -0.44 -14.98 10.68
C GLY A 144 -1.10 -13.93 9.78
N ALA A 145 -0.33 -12.97 9.24
CA ALA A 145 -0.85 -11.91 8.41
C ALA A 145 -1.28 -12.43 7.02
N LEU A 146 -2.35 -11.85 6.46
CA LEU A 146 -2.74 -12.06 5.07
C LEU A 146 -1.99 -11.06 4.19
N VAL A 147 -1.25 -11.56 3.20
CA VAL A 147 -0.39 -10.71 2.38
C VAL A 147 -1.08 -10.32 1.08
N THR A 148 -1.20 -9.02 0.83
CA THR A 148 -1.51 -8.48 -0.49
C THR A 148 -0.26 -7.81 -1.03
N PHE A 149 0.22 -8.21 -2.21
CA PHE A 149 1.44 -7.64 -2.78
C PHE A 149 1.13 -6.96 -4.11
N GLY A 150 1.54 -5.70 -4.23
CA GLY A 150 1.37 -4.93 -5.45
C GLY A 150 2.53 -5.08 -6.42
N LEU A 151 2.19 -5.44 -7.66
CA LEU A 151 3.11 -5.66 -8.76
C LEU A 151 3.38 -4.36 -9.53
N ASN A 152 4.58 -4.26 -10.10
CA ASN A 152 4.96 -3.16 -10.99
C ASN A 152 4.25 -3.25 -12.35
N ALA A 153 3.27 -2.39 -12.58
CA ALA A 153 2.49 -2.34 -13.81
C ALA A 153 3.10 -1.44 -14.90
N LEU A 154 4.20 -0.73 -14.63
CA LEU A 154 4.93 0.11 -15.59
C LEU A 154 6.18 -0.57 -16.18
N HIS A 155 6.52 -1.78 -15.75
CA HIS A 155 7.65 -2.52 -16.33
C HIS A 155 7.48 -2.72 -17.85
N GLY A 156 8.54 -2.44 -18.62
CA GLY A 156 8.54 -2.47 -20.09
C GLY A 156 7.88 -1.29 -20.79
N ARG A 157 7.19 -0.40 -20.06
CA ARG A 157 6.50 0.75 -20.65
C ARG A 157 7.40 1.97 -20.80
N HIS A 158 6.93 2.94 -21.58
CA HIS A 158 7.57 4.23 -21.79
C HIS A 158 6.53 5.36 -21.73
N GLN A 159 6.98 6.57 -21.39
CA GLN A 159 6.14 7.75 -21.44
C GLN A 159 5.86 8.14 -22.90
N ILE A 160 4.59 8.24 -23.26
CA ILE A 160 4.14 8.78 -24.56
C ILE A 160 3.98 10.29 -24.46
N LYS A 161 3.50 10.77 -23.31
CA LYS A 161 3.44 12.17 -22.92
C LYS A 161 3.67 12.27 -21.42
N LYS A 162 3.95 13.48 -20.91
CA LYS A 162 4.19 13.69 -19.48
C LYS A 162 3.10 13.04 -18.63
N GLY A 163 3.50 12.09 -17.78
CA GLY A 163 2.61 11.37 -16.86
C GLY A 163 1.73 10.29 -17.51
N VAL A 164 1.79 10.06 -18.83
CA VAL A 164 1.01 9.00 -19.48
C VAL A 164 1.93 8.00 -20.14
N TRP A 165 1.76 6.76 -19.75
CA TRP A 165 2.59 5.63 -20.12
C TRP A 165 1.84 4.73 -21.10
N GLY A 166 2.58 4.20 -22.07
CA GLY A 166 2.07 3.18 -22.96
C GLY A 166 3.15 2.22 -23.42
N GLY A 167 2.79 1.42 -24.43
CA GLY A 167 3.46 0.15 -24.70
C GLY A 167 2.85 -0.98 -23.86
N ASN A 168 3.14 -2.21 -24.29
CA ASN A 168 2.72 -3.42 -23.59
C ASN A 168 3.47 -3.53 -22.26
N TRP A 169 2.79 -4.07 -21.25
CA TRP A 169 3.46 -4.47 -20.03
C TRP A 169 4.38 -5.67 -20.30
N ASP A 170 5.66 -5.55 -19.94
CA ASP A 170 6.56 -6.70 -19.93
C ASP A 170 6.33 -7.46 -18.63
N SER A 171 5.69 -8.62 -18.74
CA SER A 171 5.31 -9.44 -17.59
C SER A 171 6.42 -10.36 -17.08
N SER A 172 7.59 -10.42 -17.74
CA SER A 172 8.64 -11.39 -17.40
C SER A 172 9.14 -11.24 -15.97
N ASN A 173 9.45 -10.02 -15.53
CA ASN A 173 9.95 -9.80 -14.17
C ASN A 173 8.91 -10.15 -13.09
N ALA A 174 7.63 -9.84 -13.32
CA ALA A 174 6.56 -10.21 -12.40
C ALA A 174 6.27 -11.71 -12.43
N HIS A 175 6.35 -12.36 -13.59
CA HIS A 175 6.21 -13.81 -13.73
C HIS A 175 7.26 -14.52 -12.88
N ASP A 176 8.54 -14.19 -13.05
CA ASP A 176 9.64 -14.84 -12.34
C ASP A 176 9.55 -14.59 -10.83
N PHE A 177 9.09 -13.40 -10.42
CA PHE A 177 8.88 -13.08 -9.01
C PHE A 177 7.74 -13.89 -8.37
N ILE A 178 6.61 -14.03 -9.07
CA ILE A 178 5.50 -14.86 -8.62
C ILE A 178 5.93 -16.34 -8.58
N GLU A 179 6.65 -16.81 -9.60
CA GLU A 179 7.17 -18.18 -9.65
C GLU A 179 8.12 -18.48 -8.49
N TYR A 180 9.05 -17.56 -8.21
CA TYR A 180 9.92 -17.67 -7.02
C TYR A 180 9.10 -17.75 -5.74
N THR A 181 8.15 -16.84 -5.55
CA THR A 181 7.26 -16.80 -4.37
C THR A 181 6.51 -18.12 -4.19
N VAL A 182 5.97 -18.67 -5.27
CA VAL A 182 5.31 -19.99 -5.30
C VAL A 182 6.29 -21.11 -4.95
N SER A 183 7.49 -21.12 -5.53
CA SER A 183 8.51 -22.14 -5.30
C SER A 183 8.98 -22.21 -3.84
N LYS A 184 8.94 -21.08 -3.14
CA LYS A 184 9.28 -20.95 -1.71
C LYS A 184 8.13 -21.37 -0.79
N GLY A 185 6.95 -21.63 -1.34
CA GLY A 185 5.74 -21.96 -0.58
C GLY A 185 5.14 -20.78 0.17
N TYR A 186 5.50 -19.55 -0.20
CA TYR A 186 5.00 -18.33 0.44
C TYR A 186 3.52 -18.11 0.12
N GLN A 187 2.77 -17.81 1.17
CA GLN A 187 1.33 -17.63 1.09
C GLN A 187 1.02 -16.17 0.79
N ILE A 188 0.44 -15.95 -0.39
CA ILE A 188 -0.04 -14.65 -0.83
C ILE A 188 -1.55 -14.76 -0.95
N ASP A 189 -2.27 -13.88 -0.26
CA ASP A 189 -3.73 -13.85 -0.31
C ASP A 189 -4.20 -13.17 -1.59
N SER A 190 -3.52 -12.09 -2.01
CA SER A 190 -3.83 -11.44 -3.28
C SER A 190 -2.64 -10.73 -3.93
N TRP A 191 -2.66 -10.70 -5.25
CA TRP A 191 -1.77 -9.90 -6.08
C TRP A 191 -2.51 -8.67 -6.56
N GLU A 192 -1.94 -7.49 -6.35
CA GLU A 192 -2.47 -6.22 -6.86
C GLU A 192 -1.67 -5.77 -8.10
N PHE A 193 -2.31 -5.13 -9.07
CA PHE A 193 -1.65 -4.68 -10.31
C PHE A 193 -1.49 -3.16 -10.40
N GLY A 194 -0.30 -2.66 -10.07
CA GLY A 194 0.01 -1.22 -10.11
C GLY A 194 -0.71 -0.39 -9.04
N ASN A 195 -0.31 0.87 -8.92
CA ASN A 195 -0.82 1.82 -7.93
C ASN A 195 -1.16 3.17 -8.60
N GLU A 196 -2.42 3.60 -8.49
CA GLU A 196 -2.89 4.94 -8.89
C GLU A 196 -2.65 5.29 -10.37
N LEU A 197 -2.79 4.29 -11.25
CA LEU A 197 -2.59 4.44 -12.70
C LEU A 197 -3.89 4.78 -13.46
N SER A 198 -5.04 4.80 -12.78
CA SER A 198 -6.36 5.04 -13.38
C SER A 198 -6.61 6.52 -13.68
N GLY A 199 -7.38 6.81 -14.75
CA GLY A 199 -7.81 8.17 -15.07
C GLY A 199 -6.63 9.11 -15.34
N SER A 200 -6.56 10.24 -14.61
CA SER A 200 -5.41 11.14 -14.67
C SER A 200 -4.16 10.57 -14.00
N GLY A 201 -4.33 9.56 -13.14
CA GLY A 201 -3.29 8.95 -12.34
C GLY A 201 -2.63 9.90 -11.34
N VAL A 202 -1.69 9.37 -10.57
CA VAL A 202 -0.80 10.15 -9.70
C VAL A 202 0.63 9.97 -10.20
N GLY A 203 1.16 10.98 -10.89
CA GLY A 203 2.49 10.95 -11.52
C GLY A 203 2.59 10.06 -12.77
N ALA A 204 1.80 8.99 -12.87
CA ALA A 204 1.73 8.09 -14.01
C ALA A 204 0.28 7.61 -14.25
N SER A 205 -0.11 7.42 -15.51
CA SER A 205 -1.36 6.77 -15.88
C SER A 205 -1.21 5.86 -17.10
N VAL A 206 -2.09 4.87 -17.20
CA VAL A 206 -2.18 3.91 -18.31
C VAL A 206 -3.61 3.91 -18.84
N ALA A 207 -3.78 3.88 -20.16
CA ALA A 207 -5.11 3.82 -20.77
C ALA A 207 -5.87 2.56 -20.31
N ALA A 208 -7.15 2.72 -19.96
CA ALA A 208 -7.97 1.65 -19.40
C ALA A 208 -8.03 0.39 -20.29
N GLU A 209 -8.08 0.56 -21.61
CA GLU A 209 -8.07 -0.56 -22.56
C GLU A 209 -6.77 -1.37 -22.48
N GLN A 210 -5.63 -0.69 -22.44
CA GLN A 210 -4.32 -1.35 -22.30
C GLN A 210 -4.19 -2.02 -20.94
N TYR A 211 -4.53 -1.29 -19.87
CA TYR A 211 -4.51 -1.81 -18.50
C TYR A 211 -5.39 -3.07 -18.34
N GLY A 212 -6.57 -3.10 -18.96
CA GLY A 212 -7.45 -4.27 -18.98
C GLY A 212 -6.85 -5.48 -19.72
N LYS A 213 -6.16 -5.27 -20.85
CA LYS A 213 -5.43 -6.34 -21.56
C LYS A 213 -4.31 -6.92 -20.69
N ASP A 214 -3.59 -6.06 -19.99
CA ASP A 214 -2.49 -6.48 -19.13
C ASP A 214 -2.99 -7.25 -17.90
N LEU A 215 -4.14 -6.88 -17.33
CA LEU A 215 -4.81 -7.65 -16.27
C LEU A 215 -5.23 -9.05 -16.71
N ILE A 216 -5.71 -9.22 -17.94
CA ILE A 216 -6.04 -10.55 -18.49
C ILE A 216 -4.78 -11.41 -18.54
N ASN A 217 -3.65 -10.84 -18.99
CA ASN A 217 -2.36 -11.54 -19.02
C ASN A 217 -1.90 -11.93 -17.60
N LEU A 218 -1.93 -11.00 -16.64
CA LEU A 218 -1.58 -11.29 -15.25
C LEU A 218 -2.46 -12.39 -14.64
N LYS A 219 -3.77 -12.37 -14.90
CA LYS A 219 -4.69 -13.43 -14.45
C LYS A 219 -4.29 -14.79 -15.03
N ALA A 220 -3.88 -14.85 -16.30
CA ALA A 220 -3.41 -16.09 -16.93
C ALA A 220 -2.12 -16.61 -16.27
N ILE A 221 -1.16 -15.71 -15.98
CA ILE A 221 0.09 -16.03 -15.27
C ILE A 221 -0.23 -16.62 -13.88
N ILE A 222 -1.04 -15.94 -13.08
CA ILE A 222 -1.45 -16.41 -11.75
C ILE A 222 -2.13 -17.77 -11.83
N ASN A 223 -3.06 -17.96 -12.77
CA ASN A 223 -3.77 -19.23 -12.94
C ASN A 223 -2.86 -20.40 -13.28
N ASN A 224 -1.81 -20.15 -14.07
CA ASN A 224 -0.82 -21.15 -14.47
C ASN A 224 0.13 -21.49 -13.32
N LEU A 225 0.72 -20.47 -12.68
CA LEU A 225 1.71 -20.67 -11.61
C LEU A 225 1.09 -21.29 -10.34
N TYR A 226 -0.18 -20.97 -10.04
CA TYR A 226 -0.92 -21.55 -8.91
C TYR A 226 -1.83 -22.72 -9.29
N LYS A 227 -1.65 -23.35 -10.47
CA LYS A 227 -2.60 -24.34 -11.01
C LYS A 227 -2.94 -25.49 -10.05
N ASP A 228 -1.97 -25.93 -9.26
CA ASP A 228 -2.07 -27.06 -8.32
C ASP A 228 -2.16 -26.61 -6.85
N LEU A 229 -2.30 -25.31 -6.60
CA LEU A 229 -2.33 -24.72 -5.27
C LEU A 229 -3.73 -24.19 -4.92
N HIS A 230 -4.16 -24.48 -3.70
CA HIS A 230 -5.46 -24.07 -3.17
C HIS A 230 -5.35 -23.54 -1.74
N PRO A 231 -6.02 -22.41 -1.41
CA PRO A 231 -6.74 -21.53 -2.32
C PRO A 231 -5.79 -20.79 -3.28
N LYS A 232 -6.30 -20.37 -4.45
CA LYS A 232 -5.54 -19.49 -5.37
C LYS A 232 -5.63 -18.05 -4.86
N PRO A 233 -4.56 -17.24 -5.01
CA PRO A 233 -4.61 -15.83 -4.65
C PRO A 233 -5.62 -15.07 -5.50
N LEU A 234 -6.23 -14.05 -4.90
CA LEU A 234 -7.08 -13.10 -5.62
C LEU A 234 -6.24 -12.15 -6.48
N LEU A 235 -6.88 -11.54 -7.48
CA LEU A 235 -6.31 -10.46 -8.27
C LEU A 235 -7.07 -9.16 -7.96
N VAL A 236 -6.34 -8.14 -7.47
CA VAL A 236 -6.88 -6.84 -7.06
C VAL A 236 -6.43 -5.75 -8.03
N ALA A 237 -7.36 -4.89 -8.43
CA ALA A 237 -7.13 -3.80 -9.36
C ALA A 237 -8.26 -2.75 -9.24
N PRO A 238 -8.06 -1.48 -9.64
CA PRO A 238 -6.85 -0.93 -10.27
C PRO A 238 -5.88 -0.24 -9.30
N GLY A 239 -6.13 -0.32 -7.99
CA GLY A 239 -5.31 0.38 -6.99
C GLY A 239 -5.34 1.91 -7.15
N GLY A 240 -6.42 2.48 -7.72
CA GLY A 240 -6.52 3.92 -8.02
C GLY A 240 -7.88 4.51 -7.68
N PHE A 241 -7.99 5.83 -7.83
CA PHE A 241 -9.17 6.63 -7.47
C PHE A 241 -9.96 7.07 -8.71
N TYR A 242 -11.21 7.49 -8.49
CA TYR A 242 -12.15 7.96 -9.51
C TYR A 242 -12.10 9.48 -9.70
#